data_AF-A0A930XXG3-F1
#
_entry.id   AF-A0A930XXG3-F1
#
_cell.length_a   1.000
_cell.length_b   1.000
_cell.length_c   1.000
_cell.angle_alpha   90.00
_cell.angle_beta   90.00
_cell.angle_gamma   90.00
#
_symmetry.space_group_name_H-M   'P 1'
#
loop_
_entity.id
_entity.type
_entity.pdbx_description
1 polymer ?
#
loop_
_entity_poly.entity_id
_entity_poly.type
_entity_poly.pdbx_seq_one_letter_code
_entity_poly.pdbx_strand_id
1 'polypeptide(L)'
;MSKDREIWLRLSEMKASGIDLSEESRRKLEELSRRYSKGSKNDESHSVKVQKLIVWLNKHSVTNTHAREDWRKKCRDDFDATADALCELADKDNWRLMFWHEAFQSWPEEEVIHKSWGKMAVLLAGIPDDKLPDIAEEISRWLWLMAKSFEKDETHFFSLVKRILAIEHKILIHSEDPVFCAINHPVGDVTEALFRWWYRWPPKEGQKLPSELEPVFTKLCDLQIQQYRHGRVILANYADALFTVDKEWTDLYLLPLFDWDRFPDEAASIWRGFLLNPYVYPPLMEAIKHNVLDTVNHYQALGTHGRQYADFITVTALNPDGNFLNSELAEATRLLPPDGLQKVTQTLVRTLRDAGDQRADYWLNRIAPYLKAIWPENPGNLTPDEHADISEGLGRLCVAAHENFPEALNLLRDWLVPITADVPSDQIYELHKSELCGIKPAETLDFLALIIDAKVPQISKGHLKDCLEMIVRVQPQFEDDSRYKRLIKLTS
;
A
#
# COMPACT_ATOMS: atom_id res chain seq x y z
N MET A 1 -4.31 -40.77 -5.21
CA MET A 1 -4.31 -41.86 -4.21
C MET A 1 -3.88 -43.16 -4.87
N SER A 2 -3.16 -44.06 -4.18
CA SER A 2 -2.76 -45.36 -4.75
C SER A 2 -3.97 -46.27 -4.98
N LYS A 3 -4.01 -46.97 -6.13
CA LYS A 3 -5.09 -47.87 -6.55
C LYS A 3 -5.41 -48.95 -5.50
N ASP A 4 -4.39 -49.41 -4.76
CA ASP A 4 -4.53 -50.40 -3.69
C ASP A 4 -5.27 -49.85 -2.45
N ARG A 5 -5.17 -48.54 -2.17
CA ARG A 5 -5.86 -47.89 -1.03
C ARG A 5 -7.36 -47.75 -1.30
N GLU A 6 -7.72 -47.45 -2.54
CA GLU A 6 -9.12 -47.33 -2.96
C GLU A 6 -9.83 -48.69 -2.96
N ILE A 7 -9.13 -49.75 -3.39
CA ILE A 7 -9.63 -51.14 -3.31
C ILE A 7 -9.79 -51.56 -1.84
N TRP A 8 -8.85 -51.19 -0.96
CA TRP A 8 -8.95 -51.49 0.47
C TRP A 8 -10.13 -50.77 1.15
N LEU A 9 -10.36 -49.48 0.84
CA LEU A 9 -11.49 -48.70 1.38
C LEU A 9 -12.84 -49.31 0.97
N ARG A 10 -13.03 -49.60 -0.32
CA ARG A 10 -14.29 -50.18 -0.83
C ARG A 10 -14.56 -51.57 -0.23
N LEU A 11 -13.55 -52.43 -0.14
CA LEU A 11 -13.72 -53.76 0.47
C LEU A 11 -14.00 -53.67 1.98
N SER A 12 -13.43 -52.68 2.68
CA SER A 12 -13.68 -52.44 4.11
C SER A 12 -15.10 -51.93 4.36
N GLU A 13 -15.59 -51.00 3.54
CA GLU A 13 -16.97 -50.49 3.60
C GLU A 13 -18.01 -51.56 3.27
N MET A 14 -17.77 -52.40 2.26
CA MET A 14 -18.67 -53.51 1.93
C MET A 14 -18.77 -54.52 3.08
N LYS A 15 -17.65 -54.84 3.74
CA LYS A 15 -17.64 -55.70 4.93
C LYS A 15 -18.37 -55.05 6.12
N ALA A 16 -18.16 -53.75 6.36
CA ALA A 16 -18.81 -53.01 7.44
C ALA A 16 -20.34 -52.87 7.23
N SER A 17 -20.77 -52.86 5.97
CA SER A 17 -22.18 -52.81 5.58
C SER A 17 -22.87 -54.19 5.58
N GLY A 18 -22.17 -55.25 6.04
CA GLY A 18 -22.74 -56.60 6.17
C GLY A 18 -22.85 -57.39 4.87
N ILE A 19 -22.20 -56.93 3.79
CA ILE A 19 -22.18 -57.63 2.50
C ILE A 19 -21.19 -58.81 2.60
N ASP A 20 -21.65 -60.01 2.23
CA ASP A 20 -20.77 -61.20 2.22
C ASP A 20 -19.78 -61.12 1.06
N LEU A 21 -18.50 -61.03 1.40
CA LEU A 21 -17.41 -60.91 0.44
C LEU A 21 -16.99 -62.28 -0.06
N SER A 22 -16.70 -62.38 -1.37
CA SER A 22 -16.12 -63.59 -1.96
C SER A 22 -14.77 -63.95 -1.32
N GLU A 23 -14.39 -65.23 -1.40
CA GLU A 23 -13.14 -65.75 -0.83
C GLU A 23 -11.90 -64.96 -1.29
N GLU A 24 -11.86 -64.59 -2.58
CA GLU A 24 -10.79 -63.79 -3.18
C GLU A 24 -10.77 -62.35 -2.63
N SER A 25 -11.95 -61.73 -2.49
CA SER A 25 -12.10 -60.38 -1.91
C SER A 25 -11.73 -60.36 -0.43
N ARG A 26 -12.06 -61.41 0.32
CA ARG A 26 -11.67 -61.59 1.72
C ARG A 26 -10.16 -61.69 1.87
N ARG A 27 -9.50 -62.52 1.06
CA ARG A 27 -8.03 -62.63 1.06
C ARG A 27 -7.35 -61.32 0.68
N LYS A 28 -7.87 -60.62 -0.34
CA LYS A 28 -7.33 -59.32 -0.75
C LYS A 28 -7.52 -58.26 0.33
N LEU A 29 -8.68 -58.25 1.00
CA LEU A 29 -8.93 -57.38 2.13
C LEU A 29 -7.99 -57.70 3.30
N GLU A 30 -7.70 -58.96 3.62
CA GLU A 30 -6.74 -59.31 4.68
C GLU A 30 -5.30 -58.92 4.34
N GLU A 31 -4.87 -59.14 3.09
CA GLU A 31 -3.55 -58.73 2.60
C GLU A 31 -3.36 -57.21 2.71
N LEU A 32 -4.33 -56.46 2.16
CA LEU A 32 -4.32 -55.01 2.17
C LEU A 32 -4.54 -54.45 3.58
N SER A 33 -5.36 -55.12 4.41
CA SER A 33 -5.54 -54.74 5.81
C SER A 33 -4.25 -54.91 6.60
N ARG A 34 -3.42 -55.94 6.38
CA ARG A 34 -2.09 -55.99 7.03
C ARG A 34 -1.16 -54.87 6.57
N ARG A 35 -1.29 -54.44 5.31
CA ARG A 35 -0.47 -53.40 4.68
C ARG A 35 -0.90 -51.99 5.11
N TYR A 36 -2.20 -51.74 5.28
CA TYR A 36 -2.77 -50.44 5.69
C TYR A 36 -3.11 -50.34 7.19
N SER A 37 -3.33 -51.44 7.91
CA SER A 37 -3.53 -51.45 9.38
C SER A 37 -2.27 -51.08 10.16
N LYS A 38 -1.09 -51.14 9.53
CA LYS A 38 0.18 -50.67 10.12
C LYS A 38 0.50 -49.20 9.84
N GLY A 39 -0.44 -48.44 9.26
CA GLY A 39 -0.34 -47.00 9.06
C GLY A 39 -1.55 -46.23 9.61
N SER A 40 -1.73 -46.19 10.93
CA SER A 40 -2.24 -45.04 11.71
C SER A 40 -2.42 -45.48 13.16
N LYS A 41 -1.34 -45.43 13.94
CA LYS A 41 -1.45 -45.28 15.41
C LYS A 41 -1.55 -43.78 15.67
N ASN A 42 -2.76 -43.21 15.54
CA ASN A 42 -3.26 -41.97 16.16
C ASN A 42 -4.31 -41.23 15.31
N ASP A 43 -5.37 -41.90 14.83
CA ASP A 43 -6.59 -41.15 14.53
C ASP A 43 -7.51 -41.18 15.75
N GLU A 44 -7.17 -40.32 16.72
CA GLU A 44 -8.13 -39.94 17.75
C GLU A 44 -9.32 -39.25 17.07
N SER A 45 -10.55 -39.69 17.40
CA SER A 45 -11.77 -39.04 16.90
C SER A 45 -11.75 -37.54 17.21
N HIS A 46 -12.26 -36.73 16.29
CA HIS A 46 -12.37 -35.27 16.43
C HIS A 46 -12.91 -34.85 17.80
N SER A 47 -14.02 -35.46 18.23
CA SER A 47 -14.62 -35.18 19.55
C SER A 47 -13.66 -35.45 20.71
N VAL A 48 -12.86 -36.52 20.63
CA VAL A 48 -11.86 -36.85 21.66
C VAL A 48 -10.74 -35.81 21.67
N LYS A 49 -10.29 -35.35 20.51
CA LYS A 49 -9.29 -34.28 20.40
C LYS A 49 -9.81 -32.97 21.03
N VAL A 50 -11.03 -32.57 20.69
CA VAL A 50 -11.68 -31.35 21.23
C VAL A 50 -11.77 -31.43 22.76
N GLN A 51 -12.25 -32.53 23.33
CA GLN A 51 -12.35 -32.68 24.78
C GLN A 51 -10.97 -32.66 25.48
N LYS A 52 -9.94 -33.25 24.87
CA LYS A 52 -8.57 -33.15 25.39
C LYS A 52 -8.04 -31.72 25.37
N LEU A 53 -8.32 -30.97 24.30
CA LEU A 53 -7.95 -29.57 24.18
C LEU A 53 -8.67 -28.72 25.23
N ILE A 54 -9.97 -28.93 25.47
CA ILE A 54 -10.74 -28.25 26.52
C ILE A 54 -10.14 -28.51 27.91
N VAL A 55 -9.79 -29.77 28.23
CA VAL A 55 -9.14 -30.10 29.50
C VAL A 55 -7.76 -29.44 29.61
N TRP A 56 -7.02 -29.38 28.51
CA TRP A 56 -5.71 -28.73 28.46
C TRP A 56 -5.85 -27.21 28.66
N LEU A 57 -6.76 -26.56 27.93
CA LEU A 57 -7.03 -25.13 28.01
C LEU A 57 -7.41 -24.70 29.43
N ASN A 58 -8.22 -25.49 30.14
CA ASN A 58 -8.60 -25.18 31.52
C ASN A 58 -7.45 -25.30 32.54
N LYS A 59 -6.41 -26.09 32.24
CA LYS A 59 -5.28 -26.35 33.15
C LYS A 59 -4.09 -25.41 32.94
N HIS A 60 -4.01 -24.75 31.79
CA HIS A 60 -2.84 -23.94 31.41
C HIS A 60 -3.17 -22.46 31.38
N SER A 61 -2.12 -21.64 31.47
CA SER A 61 -2.20 -20.20 31.25
C SER A 61 -1.20 -19.82 30.16
N VAL A 62 -1.61 -18.89 29.30
CA VAL A 62 -0.79 -18.36 28.20
C VAL A 62 0.32 -17.41 28.68
N THR A 63 0.30 -17.05 29.98
CA THR A 63 1.42 -16.36 30.63
C THR A 63 2.67 -17.25 30.76
N ASN A 64 2.53 -18.58 30.62
CA ASN A 64 3.65 -19.49 30.51
C ASN A 64 4.08 -19.60 29.04
N THR A 65 5.30 -19.16 28.72
CA THR A 65 5.86 -19.16 27.36
C THR A 65 5.80 -20.53 26.67
N HIS A 66 6.01 -21.62 27.41
CA HIS A 66 5.94 -22.97 26.83
C HIS A 66 4.51 -23.34 26.46
N ALA A 67 3.55 -23.06 27.35
CA ALA A 67 2.14 -23.31 27.08
C ALA A 67 1.62 -22.43 25.94
N ARG A 68 2.08 -21.17 25.85
CA ARG A 68 1.78 -20.27 24.73
C ARG A 68 2.25 -20.85 23.40
N GLU A 69 3.50 -21.29 23.31
CA GLU A 69 4.04 -21.85 22.06
C GLU A 69 3.39 -23.20 21.71
N ASP A 70 3.13 -24.04 22.72
CA ASP A 70 2.38 -25.29 22.53
C ASP A 70 0.97 -25.03 21.99
N TRP A 71 0.29 -24.00 22.49
CA TRP A 71 -1.03 -23.60 22.00
C TRP A 71 -0.98 -23.09 20.56
N ARG A 72 -0.04 -22.18 20.25
CA ARG A 72 0.18 -21.68 18.89
C ARG A 72 0.44 -22.81 17.90
N LYS A 73 1.27 -23.77 18.29
CA LYS A 73 1.54 -24.96 17.49
C LYS A 73 0.28 -25.79 17.26
N LYS A 74 -0.52 -26.05 18.31
CA LYS A 74 -1.81 -26.76 18.16
C LYS A 74 -2.78 -26.03 17.22
N CYS A 75 -2.84 -24.70 17.30
CA CYS A 75 -3.68 -23.88 16.42
C CYS A 75 -3.27 -24.00 14.95
N ARG A 76 -1.95 -24.02 14.67
CA ARG A 76 -1.41 -24.23 13.31
C ARG A 76 -1.63 -25.66 12.80
N ASP A 77 -1.48 -26.65 13.69
CA ASP A 77 -1.53 -28.06 13.31
C ASP A 77 -2.97 -28.58 13.09
N ASP A 78 -3.96 -28.09 13.84
CA ASP A 78 -5.36 -28.59 13.80
C ASP A 78 -6.37 -27.45 14.09
N PHE A 79 -6.67 -26.65 13.06
CA PHE A 79 -7.63 -25.55 13.14
C PHE A 79 -9.00 -26.01 13.64
N ASP A 80 -9.56 -27.07 13.06
CA ASP A 80 -10.92 -27.52 13.37
C ASP A 80 -11.05 -27.88 14.85
N ALA A 81 -10.12 -28.65 15.40
CA ALA A 81 -10.19 -29.07 16.80
C ALA A 81 -9.93 -27.91 17.78
N THR A 82 -9.05 -26.98 17.42
CA THR A 82 -8.74 -25.82 18.28
C THR A 82 -9.85 -24.77 18.28
N ALA A 83 -10.45 -24.48 17.11
CA ALA A 83 -11.61 -23.62 16.99
C ALA A 83 -12.83 -24.19 17.75
N ASP A 84 -13.15 -25.48 17.55
CA ASP A 84 -14.28 -26.12 18.24
C ASP A 84 -14.08 -26.15 19.76
N ALA A 85 -12.86 -26.38 20.25
CA ALA A 85 -12.55 -26.34 21.68
C ALA A 85 -12.73 -24.95 22.30
N LEU A 86 -12.33 -23.89 21.58
CA LEU A 86 -12.57 -22.51 22.01
C LEU A 86 -14.06 -22.16 21.97
N CYS A 87 -14.79 -22.59 20.95
CA CYS A 87 -16.23 -22.37 20.82
C CYS A 87 -17.02 -23.06 21.94
N GLU A 88 -16.74 -24.35 22.21
CA GLU A 88 -17.41 -25.10 23.28
C GLU A 88 -17.17 -24.50 24.68
N LEU A 89 -16.02 -23.84 24.89
CA LEU A 89 -15.72 -23.14 26.13
C LEU A 89 -16.48 -21.81 26.21
N ALA A 90 -16.49 -21.04 25.13
CA ALA A 90 -17.21 -19.77 25.04
C ALA A 90 -18.73 -19.93 25.16
N ASP A 91 -19.33 -20.99 24.61
CA ASP A 91 -20.75 -21.35 24.76
C ASP A 91 -21.15 -21.57 26.23
N LYS A 92 -20.18 -21.90 27.09
CA LYS A 92 -20.33 -22.09 28.55
C LYS A 92 -19.92 -20.84 29.34
N ASP A 93 -19.84 -19.69 28.67
CA ASP A 93 -19.35 -18.40 29.15
C ASP A 93 -17.89 -18.42 29.67
N ASN A 94 -17.11 -19.42 29.27
CA ASN A 94 -15.68 -19.52 29.60
C ASN A 94 -14.82 -19.08 28.40
N TRP A 95 -14.69 -17.77 28.21
CA TRP A 95 -14.11 -17.22 27.00
C TRP A 95 -12.60 -17.39 26.86
N ARG A 96 -11.84 -17.52 27.95
CA ARG A 96 -10.36 -17.75 27.88
C ARG A 96 -9.65 -16.81 26.89
N LEU A 97 -9.94 -15.50 26.95
CA LEU A 97 -9.60 -14.49 25.92
C LEU A 97 -8.15 -14.49 25.41
N MET A 98 -7.17 -14.73 26.28
CA MET A 98 -5.76 -14.83 25.87
C MET A 98 -5.48 -16.01 24.95
N PHE A 99 -6.24 -17.11 25.03
CA PHE A 99 -6.10 -18.21 24.07
C PHE A 99 -6.73 -17.89 22.71
N TRP A 100 -7.81 -17.08 22.68
CA TRP A 100 -8.34 -16.54 21.42
C TRP A 100 -7.32 -15.61 20.74
N HIS A 101 -6.71 -14.71 21.51
CA HIS A 101 -5.65 -13.82 21.00
C HIS A 101 -4.54 -14.60 20.28
N GLU A 102 -3.98 -15.62 20.93
CA GLU A 102 -2.94 -16.46 20.33
C GLU A 102 -3.43 -17.31 19.15
N ALA A 103 -4.70 -17.72 19.18
CA ALA A 103 -5.28 -18.52 18.11
C ALA A 103 -5.44 -17.71 16.83
N PHE A 104 -5.99 -16.49 16.91
CA PHE A 104 -6.10 -15.58 15.76
C PHE A 104 -4.72 -15.25 15.15
N GLN A 105 -3.70 -15.03 15.97
CA GLN A 105 -2.32 -14.84 15.48
C GLN A 105 -1.73 -16.08 14.79
N SER A 106 -2.26 -17.27 15.09
CA SER A 106 -1.80 -18.55 14.56
C SER A 106 -2.59 -19.01 13.33
N TRP A 107 -3.64 -18.29 12.92
CA TRP A 107 -4.51 -18.62 11.79
C TRP A 107 -4.43 -17.62 10.62
N PRO A 108 -3.24 -17.29 10.09
CA PRO A 108 -3.13 -16.31 9.00
C PRO A 108 -3.48 -16.88 7.62
N GLU A 109 -3.65 -18.20 7.50
CA GLU A 109 -3.84 -18.87 6.21
C GLU A 109 -5.24 -18.62 5.63
N GLU A 110 -5.31 -18.27 4.35
CA GLU A 110 -6.56 -17.91 3.66
C GLU A 110 -7.63 -19.03 3.73
N GLU A 111 -7.21 -20.29 3.61
CA GLU A 111 -8.12 -21.44 3.74
C GLU A 111 -8.74 -21.53 5.14
N VAL A 112 -7.93 -21.27 6.17
CA VAL A 112 -8.37 -21.25 7.56
C VAL A 112 -9.33 -20.08 7.81
N ILE A 113 -9.00 -18.89 7.30
CA ILE A 113 -9.86 -17.70 7.39
C ILE A 113 -11.23 -17.97 6.76
N HIS A 114 -11.29 -18.60 5.58
CA HIS A 114 -12.56 -18.90 4.94
C HIS A 114 -13.41 -19.90 5.74
N LYS A 115 -12.79 -20.95 6.30
CA LYS A 115 -13.48 -21.93 7.15
C LYS A 115 -13.92 -21.34 8.49
N SER A 116 -13.19 -20.36 8.99
CA SER A 116 -13.40 -19.76 10.31
C SER A 116 -14.73 -19.03 10.46
N TRP A 117 -15.25 -18.43 9.37
CA TRP A 117 -16.55 -17.73 9.42
C TRP A 117 -17.67 -18.64 9.87
N GLY A 118 -17.88 -19.75 9.15
CA GLY A 118 -19.00 -20.66 9.38
C GLY A 118 -18.96 -21.34 10.76
N LYS A 119 -17.80 -21.39 11.41
CA LYS A 119 -17.65 -21.94 12.76
C LYS A 119 -17.88 -20.90 13.85
N MET A 120 -17.33 -19.70 13.69
CA MET A 120 -17.16 -18.77 14.81
C MET A 120 -18.02 -17.50 14.70
N ALA A 121 -18.55 -17.15 13.53
CA ALA A 121 -19.26 -15.87 13.31
C ALA A 121 -20.44 -15.67 14.25
N VAL A 122 -21.31 -16.69 14.39
CA VAL A 122 -22.50 -16.62 15.26
C VAL A 122 -22.09 -16.43 16.71
N LEU A 123 -21.13 -17.23 17.18
CA LEU A 123 -20.63 -17.19 18.55
C LEU A 123 -19.97 -15.85 18.86
N LEU A 124 -19.04 -15.40 18.01
CA LEU A 124 -18.31 -14.14 18.19
C LEU A 124 -19.25 -12.94 18.08
N ALA A 125 -20.28 -12.99 17.23
CA ALA A 125 -21.33 -11.97 17.21
C ALA A 125 -22.11 -11.87 18.53
N GLY A 126 -22.16 -12.96 19.30
CA GLY A 126 -22.75 -13.05 20.63
C GLY A 126 -21.78 -12.87 21.80
N ILE A 127 -20.50 -12.52 21.56
CA ILE A 127 -19.57 -12.28 22.66
C ILE A 127 -20.11 -11.20 23.61
N PRO A 128 -19.99 -11.31 24.93
CA PRO A 128 -20.42 -10.26 25.85
C PRO A 128 -19.66 -8.93 25.66
N ASP A 129 -20.35 -7.79 25.84
CA ASP A 129 -19.77 -6.45 25.64
C ASP A 129 -18.63 -6.12 26.62
N ASP A 130 -18.59 -6.75 27.80
CA ASP A 130 -17.50 -6.62 28.77
C ASP A 130 -16.23 -7.38 28.34
N LYS A 131 -16.36 -8.36 27.44
CA LYS A 131 -15.26 -9.21 26.96
C LYS A 131 -14.72 -8.80 25.59
N LEU A 132 -15.57 -8.21 24.75
CA LEU A 132 -15.20 -7.78 23.40
C LEU A 132 -13.98 -6.85 23.35
N PRO A 133 -13.83 -5.82 24.23
CA PRO A 133 -12.70 -4.90 24.18
C PRO A 133 -11.32 -5.58 24.28
N ASP A 134 -11.22 -6.68 25.02
CA ASP A 134 -9.96 -7.39 25.26
C ASP A 134 -9.44 -8.18 24.05
N ILE A 135 -10.30 -8.41 23.04
CA ILE A 135 -9.94 -9.10 21.80
C ILE A 135 -10.43 -8.37 20.53
N ALA A 136 -10.71 -7.07 20.67
CA ALA A 136 -11.29 -6.26 19.60
C ALA A 136 -10.34 -6.12 18.40
N GLU A 137 -9.03 -6.06 18.65
CA GLU A 137 -7.99 -5.97 17.62
C GLU A 137 -7.93 -7.23 16.75
N GLU A 138 -8.00 -8.41 17.37
CA GLU A 138 -7.96 -9.68 16.63
C GLU A 138 -9.25 -9.88 15.84
N ILE A 139 -10.40 -9.57 16.44
CA ILE A 139 -11.69 -9.67 15.74
C ILE A 139 -11.75 -8.65 14.60
N SER A 140 -11.29 -7.40 14.78
CA SER A 140 -11.28 -6.42 13.70
C SER A 140 -10.40 -6.86 12.54
N ARG A 141 -9.20 -7.38 12.83
CA ARG A 141 -8.29 -7.90 11.82
C ARG A 141 -8.87 -9.13 11.12
N TRP A 142 -9.53 -10.02 11.86
CA TRP A 142 -10.22 -11.18 11.31
C TRP A 142 -11.36 -10.79 10.36
N LEU A 143 -12.21 -9.83 10.76
CA LEU A 143 -13.26 -9.26 9.91
C LEU A 143 -12.67 -8.67 8.63
N TRP A 144 -11.57 -7.92 8.74
CA TRP A 144 -10.85 -7.35 7.59
C TRP A 144 -10.32 -8.41 6.62
N LEU A 145 -9.78 -9.51 7.13
CA LEU A 145 -9.25 -10.61 6.33
C LEU A 145 -10.36 -11.31 5.53
N MET A 146 -11.47 -11.61 6.18
CA MET A 146 -12.55 -12.40 5.56
C MET A 146 -13.58 -11.58 4.78
N ALA A 147 -13.59 -10.26 4.95
CA ALA A 147 -14.55 -9.37 4.33
C ALA A 147 -14.60 -9.46 2.80
N LYS A 148 -13.62 -10.07 2.12
CA LYS A 148 -13.67 -10.25 0.66
C LYS A 148 -14.42 -11.50 0.19
N SER A 149 -14.59 -12.52 1.01
CA SER A 149 -15.00 -13.85 0.53
C SER A 149 -16.03 -14.60 1.37
N PHE A 150 -16.30 -14.20 2.61
CA PHE A 150 -17.26 -14.93 3.44
C PHE A 150 -18.67 -14.99 2.79
N GLU A 151 -19.34 -16.14 2.92
CA GLU A 151 -20.70 -16.36 2.42
C GLU A 151 -21.69 -16.49 3.58
N LYS A 152 -22.90 -15.93 3.41
CA LYS A 152 -24.01 -15.95 4.39
C LYS A 152 -23.71 -15.20 5.69
N ASP A 153 -24.76 -14.98 6.48
CA ASP A 153 -24.69 -14.40 7.82
C ASP A 153 -24.06 -13.00 7.90
N GLU A 154 -24.25 -12.18 6.86
CA GLU A 154 -23.76 -10.79 6.81
C GLU A 154 -24.27 -9.93 7.97
N THR A 155 -25.43 -10.27 8.55
CA THR A 155 -25.96 -9.61 9.74
C THR A 155 -25.02 -9.72 10.94
N HIS A 156 -24.29 -10.83 11.09
CA HIS A 156 -23.28 -11.00 12.14
C HIS A 156 -22.03 -10.14 11.86
N PHE A 157 -21.63 -10.02 10.60
CA PHE A 157 -20.55 -9.12 10.18
C PHE A 157 -20.85 -7.67 10.56
N PHE A 158 -21.99 -7.15 10.12
CA PHE A 158 -22.37 -5.77 10.42
C PHE A 158 -22.62 -5.54 11.91
N SER A 159 -23.14 -6.54 12.63
CA SER A 159 -23.30 -6.47 14.09
C SER A 159 -21.95 -6.30 14.79
N LEU A 160 -20.97 -7.15 14.47
CA LEU A 160 -19.63 -7.07 15.06
C LEU A 160 -18.95 -5.74 14.75
N VAL A 161 -19.02 -5.27 13.50
CA VAL A 161 -18.50 -3.95 13.11
C VAL A 161 -19.10 -2.85 13.98
N LYS A 162 -20.43 -2.81 14.11
CA LYS A 162 -21.13 -1.78 14.92
C LYS A 162 -20.74 -1.84 16.39
N ARG A 163 -20.58 -3.06 16.94
CA ARG A 163 -20.16 -3.27 18.34
C ARG A 163 -18.72 -2.82 18.56
N ILE A 164 -17.79 -3.14 17.66
CA ILE A 164 -16.38 -2.69 17.74
C ILE A 164 -16.28 -1.16 17.65
N LEU A 165 -17.07 -0.53 16.78
CA LEU A 165 -17.15 0.93 16.68
C LEU A 165 -17.75 1.59 17.93
N ALA A 166 -18.49 0.86 18.76
CA ALA A 166 -19.09 1.36 20.00
C ALA A 166 -18.17 1.23 21.23
N ILE A 167 -17.07 0.47 21.11
CA ILE A 167 -16.06 0.36 22.19
C ILE A 167 -15.36 1.72 22.35
N GLU A 168 -15.16 2.13 23.60
CA GLU A 168 -14.29 3.26 23.92
C GLU A 168 -12.84 2.81 23.81
N HIS A 169 -12.16 3.26 22.75
CA HIS A 169 -10.76 2.95 22.51
C HIS A 169 -9.88 3.98 23.22
N LYS A 170 -8.76 3.53 23.77
CA LYS A 170 -7.78 4.45 24.35
C LYS A 170 -7.26 5.38 23.26
N ILE A 171 -7.41 6.69 23.47
CA ILE A 171 -6.82 7.70 22.59
C ILE A 171 -5.31 7.55 22.69
N LEU A 172 -4.69 6.98 21.66
CA LEU A 172 -3.24 6.99 21.53
C LEU A 172 -2.84 8.46 21.32
N ILE A 173 -2.09 9.01 22.27
CA ILE A 173 -1.56 10.37 22.19
C ILE A 173 -0.68 10.45 20.94
N HIS A 174 -1.14 11.25 19.97
CA HIS A 174 -0.42 11.76 18.80
C HIS A 174 0.78 10.91 18.34
N SER A 175 0.52 9.77 17.71
CA SER A 175 1.45 9.28 16.70
C SER A 175 1.49 10.32 15.58
N GLU A 176 2.70 10.67 15.12
CA GLU A 176 2.91 11.62 14.05
C GLU A 176 2.30 11.16 12.71
N ASP A 177 1.86 9.90 12.59
CA ASP A 177 1.27 9.32 11.39
C ASP A 177 -0.17 8.78 11.63
N PRO A 178 -1.20 9.58 11.29
CA PRO A 178 -2.61 9.18 11.36
C PRO A 178 -2.95 7.96 10.48
N VAL A 179 -2.25 7.77 9.37
CA VAL A 179 -2.46 6.63 8.47
C VAL A 179 -1.99 5.35 9.13
N PHE A 180 -0.74 5.35 9.61
CA PHE A 180 -0.19 4.20 10.33
C PHE A 180 -1.07 3.82 11.52
N CYS A 181 -1.63 4.80 12.24
CA CYS A 181 -2.60 4.52 13.29
C CYS A 181 -3.89 3.91 12.74
N ALA A 182 -4.48 4.47 11.69
CA ALA A 182 -5.73 3.98 11.14
C ALA A 182 -5.63 2.50 10.71
N ILE A 183 -4.57 2.12 9.99
CA ILE A 183 -4.39 0.73 9.50
C ILE A 183 -4.05 -0.29 10.60
N ASN A 184 -3.71 0.17 11.81
CA ASN A 184 -3.37 -0.66 12.96
C ASN A 184 -4.36 -0.46 14.13
N HIS A 185 -5.52 0.14 13.89
CA HIS A 185 -6.53 0.39 14.91
C HIS A 185 -7.84 -0.33 14.58
N PRO A 186 -8.57 -0.90 15.57
CA PRO A 186 -9.80 -1.64 15.33
C PRO A 186 -10.83 -0.88 14.49
N VAL A 187 -11.01 0.43 14.75
CA VAL A 187 -11.89 1.31 13.95
C VAL A 187 -11.48 1.36 12.48
N GLY A 188 -10.19 1.47 12.16
CA GLY A 188 -9.74 1.50 10.76
C GLY A 188 -9.88 0.12 10.10
N ASP A 189 -9.52 -0.96 10.81
CA ASP A 189 -9.68 -2.34 10.34
C ASP A 189 -11.14 -2.66 9.97
N VAL A 190 -12.11 -2.33 10.84
CA VAL A 190 -13.52 -2.58 10.54
C VAL A 190 -14.07 -1.65 9.46
N THR A 191 -13.55 -0.42 9.34
CA THR A 191 -13.93 0.50 8.25
C THR A 191 -13.45 -0.03 6.90
N GLU A 192 -12.20 -0.48 6.83
CA GLU A 192 -11.61 -1.10 5.65
C GLU A 192 -12.28 -2.47 5.34
N ALA A 193 -12.70 -3.21 6.36
CA ALA A 193 -13.51 -4.43 6.18
C ALA A 193 -14.85 -4.12 5.48
N LEU A 194 -15.50 -3.00 5.79
CA LEU A 194 -16.72 -2.58 5.10
C LEU A 194 -16.46 -2.30 3.61
N PHE A 195 -15.36 -1.63 3.26
CA PHE A 195 -14.97 -1.43 1.85
C PHE A 195 -14.68 -2.76 1.14
N ARG A 196 -13.97 -3.68 1.81
CA ARG A 196 -13.68 -5.01 1.28
C ARG A 196 -14.94 -5.84 1.02
N TRP A 197 -15.93 -5.74 1.92
CA TRP A 197 -17.23 -6.35 1.71
C TRP A 197 -17.96 -5.68 0.54
N TRP A 198 -17.95 -4.35 0.48
CA TRP A 198 -18.62 -3.60 -0.57
C TRP A 198 -18.07 -3.89 -1.97
N TYR A 199 -16.74 -4.00 -2.09
CA TYR A 199 -16.04 -4.21 -3.37
C TYR A 199 -16.15 -5.64 -3.92
N ARG A 200 -16.87 -6.54 -3.24
CA ARG A 200 -17.31 -7.82 -3.82
C ARG A 200 -18.18 -7.61 -5.05
N TRP A 201 -18.88 -6.48 -5.11
CA TRP A 201 -19.64 -6.04 -6.26
C TRP A 201 -19.03 -4.75 -6.80
N PRO A 202 -18.78 -4.64 -8.12
CA PRO A 202 -18.25 -3.42 -8.71
C PRO A 202 -19.14 -2.22 -8.36
N PRO A 203 -18.61 -1.18 -7.68
CA PRO A 203 -19.38 0.03 -7.42
C PRO A 203 -19.79 0.69 -8.74
N LYS A 204 -21.04 1.15 -8.82
CA LYS A 204 -21.58 1.83 -10.01
C LYS A 204 -21.82 3.30 -9.72
N GLU A 205 -21.61 4.10 -10.74
CA GLU A 205 -21.87 5.54 -10.67
C GLU A 205 -23.34 5.82 -10.29
N GLY A 206 -23.53 6.71 -9.32
CA GLY A 206 -24.85 7.19 -8.88
C GLY A 206 -25.76 6.15 -8.20
N GLN A 207 -25.27 4.97 -7.82
CA GLN A 207 -26.09 3.91 -7.25
C GLN A 207 -26.52 4.15 -5.78
N LYS A 208 -25.96 5.19 -5.13
CA LYS A 208 -26.07 5.46 -3.69
C LYS A 208 -25.36 4.44 -2.81
N LEU A 209 -25.00 4.85 -1.59
CA LEU A 209 -24.42 3.93 -0.63
C LEU A 209 -25.45 2.86 -0.22
N PRO A 210 -25.03 1.60 -0.03
CA PRO A 210 -25.89 0.57 0.55
C PRO A 210 -26.41 0.97 1.94
N SER A 211 -27.63 0.54 2.27
CA SER A 211 -28.30 0.85 3.54
C SER A 211 -27.54 0.35 4.78
N GLU A 212 -26.68 -0.64 4.60
CA GLU A 212 -25.81 -1.22 5.60
C GLU A 212 -24.58 -0.34 5.88
N LEU A 213 -24.11 0.41 4.87
CA LEU A 213 -22.90 1.23 4.92
C LEU A 213 -23.21 2.69 5.28
N GLU A 214 -24.21 3.30 4.65
CA GLU A 214 -24.51 4.73 4.76
C GLU A 214 -24.61 5.19 6.24
N PRO A 215 -25.36 4.52 7.14
CA PRO A 215 -25.46 4.98 8.53
C PRO A 215 -24.14 4.84 9.29
N VAL A 216 -23.34 3.83 8.97
CA VAL A 216 -22.05 3.57 9.62
C VAL A 216 -21.03 4.60 9.18
N PHE A 217 -20.89 4.84 7.88
CA PHE A 217 -19.99 5.85 7.33
C PHE A 217 -20.39 7.26 7.79
N THR A 218 -21.68 7.57 7.82
CA THR A 218 -22.18 8.85 8.34
C THR A 218 -21.77 9.05 9.80
N LYS A 219 -21.90 8.01 10.62
CA LYS A 219 -21.49 8.07 12.03
C LYS A 219 -19.98 8.24 12.19
N LEU A 220 -19.15 7.63 11.33
CA LEU A 220 -17.69 7.80 11.34
C LEU A 220 -17.27 9.26 11.03
N CYS A 221 -18.08 10.00 10.27
CA CYS A 221 -17.84 11.42 10.00
C CYS A 221 -18.17 12.35 11.20
N ASP A 222 -18.68 11.83 12.32
CA ASP A 222 -18.91 12.63 13.53
C ASP A 222 -17.58 13.04 14.18
N LEU A 223 -17.29 14.34 14.14
CA LEU A 223 -16.08 14.93 14.71
C LEU A 223 -16.07 14.99 16.24
N GLN A 224 -17.23 14.84 16.90
CA GLN A 224 -17.29 14.77 18.36
C GLN A 224 -16.71 13.47 18.91
N ILE A 225 -16.58 12.44 18.06
CA ILE A 225 -16.03 11.13 18.44
C ILE A 225 -14.60 11.01 17.89
N GLN A 226 -13.63 11.30 18.76
CA GLN A 226 -12.21 11.41 18.36
C GLN A 226 -11.65 10.12 17.73
N GLN A 227 -11.98 8.95 18.29
CA GLN A 227 -11.52 7.65 17.78
C GLN A 227 -11.98 7.34 16.35
N TYR A 228 -13.03 8.01 15.86
CA TYR A 228 -13.50 7.82 14.49
C TYR A 228 -12.63 8.50 13.43
N ARG A 229 -11.63 9.28 13.85
CA ARG A 229 -10.58 9.78 12.94
C ARG A 229 -9.94 8.64 12.15
N HIS A 230 -9.70 7.49 12.78
CA HIS A 230 -9.16 6.31 12.09
C HIS A 230 -10.07 5.86 10.94
N GLY A 231 -11.38 5.86 11.15
CA GLY A 231 -12.34 5.54 10.08
C GLY A 231 -12.36 6.60 8.99
N ARG A 232 -12.32 7.89 9.36
CA ARG A 232 -12.28 9.01 8.40
C ARG A 232 -11.05 8.99 7.49
N VAL A 233 -9.87 8.63 8.03
CA VAL A 233 -8.66 8.43 7.23
C VAL A 233 -8.87 7.35 6.17
N ILE A 234 -9.51 6.23 6.54
CA ILE A 234 -9.86 5.17 5.59
C ILE A 234 -10.91 5.66 4.57
N LEU A 235 -11.96 6.37 5.00
CA LEU A 235 -12.94 6.95 4.08
C LEU A 235 -12.29 7.87 3.04
N ALA A 236 -11.32 8.70 3.46
CA ALA A 236 -10.59 9.60 2.57
C ALA A 236 -9.76 8.85 1.51
N ASN A 237 -9.18 7.70 1.86
CA ASN A 237 -8.48 6.82 0.92
C ASN A 237 -9.39 6.26 -0.20
N TYR A 238 -10.71 6.27 0.01
CA TYR A 238 -11.72 5.83 -0.98
C TYR A 238 -12.63 6.98 -1.44
N ALA A 239 -12.19 8.22 -1.32
CA ALA A 239 -13.00 9.40 -1.63
C ALA A 239 -13.51 9.41 -3.09
N ASP A 240 -12.72 8.91 -4.04
CA ASP A 240 -13.11 8.79 -5.45
C ASP A 240 -14.28 7.81 -5.64
N ALA A 241 -14.21 6.64 -5.01
CA ALA A 241 -15.25 5.61 -5.11
C ALA A 241 -16.54 6.04 -4.41
N LEU A 242 -16.42 6.66 -3.22
CA LEU A 242 -17.55 7.23 -2.49
C LEU A 242 -18.22 8.33 -3.32
N PHE A 243 -17.45 9.26 -3.88
CA PHE A 243 -17.98 10.36 -4.70
C PHE A 243 -18.63 9.84 -5.98
N THR A 244 -18.04 8.84 -6.63
CA THR A 244 -18.58 8.21 -7.84
C THR A 244 -19.94 7.56 -7.55
N VAL A 245 -20.09 6.89 -6.42
CA VAL A 245 -21.29 6.12 -6.08
C VAL A 245 -22.40 7.01 -5.50
N ASP A 246 -22.04 7.91 -4.59
CA ASP A 246 -22.97 8.75 -3.85
C ASP A 246 -22.36 10.14 -3.61
N LYS A 247 -22.42 10.95 -4.67
CA LYS A 247 -21.92 12.32 -4.67
C LYS A 247 -22.54 13.14 -3.53
N GLU A 248 -23.86 13.09 -3.37
CA GLU A 248 -24.58 13.90 -2.39
C GLU A 248 -24.21 13.53 -0.96
N TRP A 249 -24.04 12.25 -0.66
CA TRP A 249 -23.51 11.83 0.64
C TRP A 249 -22.08 12.34 0.85
N THR A 250 -21.23 12.20 -0.18
CA THR A 250 -19.81 12.56 -0.09
C THR A 250 -19.63 14.07 0.09
N ASP A 251 -20.37 14.88 -0.65
CA ASP A 251 -20.41 16.35 -0.53
C ASP A 251 -20.84 16.80 0.87
N LEU A 252 -21.80 16.09 1.48
CA LEU A 252 -22.36 16.48 2.76
C LEU A 252 -21.46 16.09 3.94
N TYR A 253 -20.86 14.90 3.91
CA TYR A 253 -20.19 14.32 5.07
C TYR A 253 -18.68 14.23 4.97
N LEU A 254 -18.11 13.97 3.79
CA LEU A 254 -16.67 13.70 3.64
C LEU A 254 -15.90 14.90 3.10
N LEU A 255 -16.34 15.52 2.00
CA LEU A 255 -15.62 16.63 1.38
C LEU A 255 -15.38 17.84 2.31
N PRO A 256 -16.31 18.22 3.22
CA PRO A 256 -16.07 19.32 4.16
C PRO A 256 -14.90 19.08 5.11
N LEU A 257 -14.41 17.84 5.22
CA LEU A 257 -13.30 17.47 6.09
C LEU A 257 -11.92 17.70 5.42
N PHE A 258 -11.88 17.96 4.10
CA PHE A 258 -10.66 18.36 3.38
C PHE A 258 -10.30 19.84 3.56
N ASP A 259 -11.22 20.63 4.12
CA ASP A 259 -11.11 22.08 4.29
C ASP A 259 -10.18 22.42 5.48
N TRP A 260 -9.01 22.98 5.14
CA TRP A 260 -7.97 23.37 6.10
C TRP A 260 -8.40 24.52 7.02
N ASP A 261 -9.20 25.46 6.52
CA ASP A 261 -9.68 26.62 7.29
C ASP A 261 -10.72 26.19 8.33
N ARG A 262 -11.55 25.20 7.97
CA ARG A 262 -12.64 24.74 8.83
C ARG A 262 -12.17 23.76 9.90
N PHE A 263 -11.32 22.79 9.54
CA PHE A 263 -10.92 21.70 10.44
C PHE A 263 -9.44 21.32 10.27
N PRO A 264 -8.46 22.17 10.64
CA PRO A 264 -7.05 21.98 10.28
C PRO A 264 -6.45 20.64 10.73
N ASP A 265 -6.73 20.19 11.96
CA ASP A 265 -6.22 18.91 12.48
C ASP A 265 -6.85 17.69 11.78
N GLU A 266 -8.13 17.80 11.39
CA GLU A 266 -8.79 16.73 10.64
C GLU A 266 -8.37 16.75 9.18
N ALA A 267 -8.33 17.91 8.54
CA ALA A 267 -7.86 18.08 7.16
C ALA A 267 -6.49 17.44 6.97
N ALA A 268 -5.55 17.64 7.90
CA ALA A 268 -4.25 16.94 7.88
C ALA A 268 -4.40 15.42 7.80
N SER A 269 -5.31 14.83 8.60
CA SER A 269 -5.56 13.39 8.62
C SER A 269 -6.27 12.90 7.36
N ILE A 270 -7.27 13.65 6.88
CA ILE A 270 -8.03 13.35 5.67
C ILE A 270 -7.13 13.39 4.44
N TRP A 271 -6.32 14.44 4.28
CA TRP A 271 -5.36 14.55 3.19
C TRP A 271 -4.35 13.43 3.18
N ARG A 272 -3.78 13.08 4.34
CA ARG A 272 -2.86 11.92 4.44
C ARG A 272 -3.54 10.62 4.04
N GLY A 273 -4.81 10.42 4.43
CA GLY A 273 -5.62 9.27 4.01
C GLY A 273 -5.84 9.21 2.50
N PHE A 274 -6.26 10.33 1.89
CA PHE A 274 -6.44 10.44 0.43
C PHE A 274 -5.14 10.19 -0.35
N LEU A 275 -4.02 10.72 0.15
CA LEU A 275 -2.70 10.63 -0.49
C LEU A 275 -2.06 9.22 -0.40
N LEU A 276 -2.71 8.24 0.23
CA LEU A 276 -2.26 6.86 0.17
C LEU A 276 -2.46 6.23 -1.21
N ASN A 277 -3.62 6.49 -1.82
CA ASN A 277 -3.95 6.03 -3.17
C ASN A 277 -4.64 7.17 -3.95
N PRO A 278 -3.93 8.27 -4.22
CA PRO A 278 -4.55 9.44 -4.81
C PRO A 278 -4.99 9.12 -6.24
N TYR A 279 -6.26 9.39 -6.53
CA TYR A 279 -6.84 9.18 -7.85
C TYR A 279 -7.34 10.50 -8.44
N VAL A 280 -6.87 10.84 -9.64
CA VAL A 280 -7.28 12.06 -10.37
C VAL A 280 -8.60 11.76 -11.08
N TYR A 281 -9.71 11.85 -10.35
CA TYR A 281 -11.06 11.76 -10.91
C TYR A 281 -11.61 13.16 -11.18
N PRO A 282 -11.82 13.58 -12.45
CA PRO A 282 -12.11 14.98 -12.76
C PRO A 282 -13.30 15.60 -12.00
N PRO A 283 -14.46 14.93 -11.84
CA PRO A 283 -15.58 15.48 -11.08
C PRO A 283 -15.27 15.70 -9.59
N LEU A 284 -14.48 14.81 -8.97
CA LEU A 284 -14.02 15.02 -7.60
C LEU A 284 -13.02 16.17 -7.54
N MET A 285 -12.07 16.23 -8.48
CA MET A 285 -11.07 17.31 -8.53
C MET A 285 -11.71 18.69 -8.66
N GLU A 286 -12.78 18.83 -9.44
CA GLU A 286 -13.57 20.06 -9.50
C GLU A 286 -14.18 20.40 -8.13
N ALA A 287 -14.79 19.42 -7.46
CA ALA A 287 -15.45 19.60 -6.17
C ALA A 287 -14.48 19.99 -5.03
N ILE A 288 -13.26 19.46 -5.03
CA ILE A 288 -12.23 19.77 -4.02
C ILE A 288 -11.11 20.67 -4.52
N LYS A 289 -11.28 21.33 -5.67
CA LYS A 289 -10.23 22.12 -6.36
C LYS A 289 -9.51 23.07 -5.43
N HIS A 290 -10.27 23.86 -4.67
CA HIS A 290 -9.71 24.83 -3.73
C HIS A 290 -8.85 24.15 -2.67
N ASN A 291 -9.35 23.08 -2.06
CA ASN A 291 -8.64 22.34 -1.02
C ASN A 291 -7.36 21.69 -1.59
N VAL A 292 -7.39 21.16 -2.82
CA VAL A 292 -6.20 20.60 -3.50
C VAL A 292 -5.10 21.65 -3.63
N LEU A 293 -5.44 22.85 -4.08
CA LEU A 293 -4.47 23.93 -4.29
C LEU A 293 -3.95 24.50 -2.97
N ASP A 294 -4.83 24.64 -1.97
CA ASP A 294 -4.46 25.19 -0.67
C ASP A 294 -3.57 24.26 0.16
N THR A 295 -3.65 22.94 -0.08
CA THR A 295 -2.86 21.93 0.64
C THR A 295 -1.34 22.17 0.60
N VAL A 296 -0.82 22.87 -0.41
CA VAL A 296 0.60 23.26 -0.43
C VAL A 296 1.00 24.14 0.76
N ASN A 297 0.12 25.04 1.21
CA ASN A 297 0.34 25.91 2.36
C ASN A 297 0.44 25.11 3.67
N HIS A 298 -0.03 23.86 3.65
CA HIS A 298 -0.06 22.93 4.76
C HIS A 298 0.90 21.74 4.55
N TYR A 299 1.88 21.85 3.65
CA TYR A 299 2.80 20.75 3.32
C TYR A 299 3.47 20.13 4.56
N GLN A 300 3.90 20.96 5.52
CA GLN A 300 4.51 20.47 6.77
C GLN A 300 3.53 19.62 7.60
N ALA A 301 2.24 19.96 7.60
CA ALA A 301 1.20 19.21 8.30
C ALA A 301 0.89 17.85 7.63
N LEU A 302 1.40 17.58 6.42
CA LEU A 302 1.34 16.27 5.78
C LEU A 302 2.45 15.32 6.27
N GLY A 303 3.50 15.83 6.89
CA GLY A 303 4.65 15.04 7.33
C GLY A 303 5.25 14.23 6.18
N THR A 304 5.41 12.92 6.38
CA THR A 304 5.92 11.98 5.37
C THR A 304 5.07 11.90 4.09
N HIS A 305 3.81 12.34 4.13
CA HIS A 305 2.89 12.32 2.99
C HIS A 305 3.00 13.57 2.09
N GLY A 306 3.81 14.57 2.47
CA GLY A 306 4.03 15.76 1.63
C GLY A 306 4.60 15.41 0.25
N ARG A 307 5.51 14.43 0.19
CA ARG A 307 6.05 13.92 -1.08
C ARG A 307 4.96 13.30 -1.96
N GLN A 308 3.99 12.61 -1.39
CA GLN A 308 2.85 12.05 -2.13
C GLN A 308 1.97 13.17 -2.70
N TYR A 309 1.79 14.28 -1.96
CA TYR A 309 1.11 15.46 -2.50
C TYR A 309 1.86 16.08 -3.68
N ALA A 310 3.19 16.24 -3.57
CA ALA A 310 4.02 16.74 -4.68
C ALA A 310 3.95 15.83 -5.91
N ASP A 311 3.94 14.51 -5.71
CA ASP A 311 3.74 13.52 -6.80
C ASP A 311 2.36 13.72 -7.46
N PHE A 312 1.31 13.78 -6.64
CA PHE A 312 -0.08 13.92 -7.06
C PHE A 312 -0.34 15.20 -7.86
N ILE A 313 0.12 16.36 -7.36
CA ILE A 313 -0.09 17.64 -8.06
C ILE A 313 0.70 17.69 -9.38
N THR A 314 1.87 17.03 -9.44
CA THR A 314 2.64 16.89 -10.68
C THR A 314 1.91 16.04 -11.70
N VAL A 315 1.39 14.87 -11.31
CA VAL A 315 0.63 13.99 -12.21
C VAL A 315 -0.65 14.68 -12.69
N THR A 316 -1.32 15.44 -11.81
CA THR A 316 -2.48 16.27 -12.16
C THR A 316 -2.11 17.30 -13.22
N ALA A 317 -0.99 18.01 -13.02
CA ALA A 317 -0.51 19.01 -13.96
C ALA A 317 -0.06 18.45 -15.32
N LEU A 318 0.48 17.22 -15.34
CA LEU A 318 0.86 16.54 -16.58
C LEU A 318 -0.37 16.09 -17.39
N ASN A 319 -1.51 15.88 -16.76
CA ASN A 319 -2.74 15.39 -17.41
C ASN A 319 -3.84 16.46 -17.35
N PRO A 320 -3.75 17.54 -18.15
CA PRO A 320 -4.72 18.62 -18.10
C PRO A 320 -6.12 18.10 -18.50
N ASP A 321 -7.03 18.11 -17.54
CA ASP A 321 -8.44 17.71 -17.68
C ASP A 321 -9.40 18.91 -17.75
N GLY A 322 -8.86 20.14 -17.60
CA GLY A 322 -9.60 21.39 -17.60
C GLY A 322 -10.00 21.90 -16.21
N ASN A 323 -9.78 21.12 -15.15
CA ASN A 323 -10.15 21.51 -13.78
C ASN A 323 -9.21 22.55 -13.19
N PHE A 324 -7.92 22.47 -13.50
CA PHE A 324 -6.89 23.36 -12.98
C PHE A 324 -6.28 24.24 -14.08
N LEU A 325 -6.09 25.52 -13.78
CA LEU A 325 -5.34 26.44 -14.62
C LEU A 325 -3.85 26.23 -14.40
N ASN A 326 -3.05 26.40 -15.47
CA ASN A 326 -1.59 26.34 -15.35
C ASN A 326 -1.06 27.34 -14.33
N SER A 327 -1.66 28.53 -14.20
CA SER A 327 -1.26 29.53 -13.21
C SER A 327 -1.51 29.08 -11.76
N GLU A 328 -2.58 28.32 -11.52
CA GLU A 328 -2.89 27.78 -10.19
C GLU A 328 -1.89 26.68 -9.82
N LEU A 329 -1.58 25.79 -10.76
CA LEU A 329 -0.60 24.72 -10.58
C LEU A 329 0.83 25.25 -10.48
N ALA A 330 1.16 26.31 -11.23
CA ALA A 330 2.45 27.00 -11.14
C ALA A 330 2.65 27.62 -9.75
N GLU A 331 1.60 28.23 -9.21
CA GLU A 331 1.65 28.80 -7.85
C GLU A 331 1.82 27.71 -6.80
N ALA A 332 1.03 26.64 -6.88
CA ALA A 332 1.18 25.51 -5.97
C ALA A 332 2.58 24.87 -6.09
N THR A 333 3.11 24.68 -7.30
CA THR A 333 4.45 24.12 -7.50
C THR A 333 5.54 25.02 -6.90
N ARG A 334 5.41 26.34 -7.01
CA ARG A 334 6.39 27.31 -6.48
C ARG A 334 6.42 27.36 -4.95
N LEU A 335 5.28 27.09 -4.31
CA LEU A 335 5.16 27.07 -2.84
C LEU A 335 5.66 25.75 -2.23
N LEU A 336 5.95 24.72 -3.04
CA LEU A 336 6.52 23.48 -2.52
C LEU A 336 7.88 23.74 -1.86
N PRO A 337 8.15 23.13 -0.70
CA PRO A 337 9.48 23.17 -0.11
C PRO A 337 10.48 22.37 -0.96
N PRO A 338 11.78 22.47 -0.71
CA PRO A 338 12.83 21.82 -1.50
C PRO A 338 12.63 20.31 -1.69
N ASP A 339 12.24 19.58 -0.63
CA ASP A 339 11.89 18.15 -0.70
C ASP A 339 10.71 17.87 -1.66
N GLY A 340 9.72 18.76 -1.68
CA GLY A 340 8.59 18.70 -2.62
C GLY A 340 9.04 18.89 -4.06
N LEU A 341 9.85 19.92 -4.34
CA LEU A 341 10.42 20.15 -5.68
C LEU A 341 11.30 18.99 -6.14
N GLN A 342 12.13 18.44 -5.25
CA GLN A 342 12.92 17.24 -5.56
C GLN A 342 11.98 16.09 -5.96
N LYS A 343 10.88 15.88 -5.23
CA LYS A 343 9.91 14.85 -5.58
C LYS A 343 9.22 15.11 -6.92
N VAL A 344 8.90 16.35 -7.28
CA VAL A 344 8.40 16.71 -8.62
C VAL A 344 9.37 16.22 -9.70
N THR A 345 10.68 16.49 -9.57
CA THR A 345 11.67 16.05 -10.56
C THR A 345 11.72 14.52 -10.69
N GLN A 346 11.61 13.79 -9.59
CA GLN A 346 11.55 12.33 -9.59
C GLN A 346 10.31 11.82 -10.33
N THR A 347 9.16 12.47 -10.13
CA THR A 347 7.91 12.16 -10.80
C THR A 347 7.99 12.44 -12.31
N LEU A 348 8.58 13.56 -12.72
CA LEU A 348 8.81 13.86 -14.15
C LEU A 348 9.68 12.80 -14.81
N VAL A 349 10.78 12.39 -14.18
CA VAL A 349 11.66 11.33 -14.68
C VAL A 349 10.92 10.00 -14.78
N ARG A 350 10.20 9.60 -13.72
CA ARG A 350 9.43 8.35 -13.68
C ARG A 350 8.40 8.32 -14.82
N THR A 351 7.55 9.33 -14.91
CA THR A 351 6.46 9.38 -15.91
C THR A 351 7.00 9.39 -17.34
N LEU A 352 8.11 10.08 -17.60
CA LEU A 352 8.75 10.07 -18.92
C LEU A 352 9.35 8.70 -19.27
N ARG A 353 9.92 7.98 -18.30
CA ARG A 353 10.43 6.61 -18.51
C ARG A 353 9.29 5.61 -18.74
N ASP A 354 8.21 5.74 -17.97
CA ASP A 354 7.03 4.87 -18.07
C ASP A 354 6.32 5.01 -19.42
N ALA A 355 6.50 6.13 -20.13
CA ALA A 355 5.99 6.31 -21.49
C ALA A 355 6.63 5.37 -22.53
N GLY A 356 7.75 4.71 -22.22
CA GLY A 356 8.37 3.69 -23.07
C GLY A 356 8.66 4.19 -24.48
N ASP A 357 8.06 3.56 -25.48
CA ASP A 357 8.23 3.92 -26.91
C ASP A 357 7.58 5.27 -27.27
N GLN A 358 6.62 5.75 -26.47
CA GLN A 358 5.95 7.05 -26.68
C GLN A 358 6.70 8.22 -26.02
N ARG A 359 7.92 8.00 -25.55
CA ARG A 359 8.68 8.99 -24.77
C ARG A 359 8.83 10.34 -25.46
N ALA A 360 9.15 10.35 -26.76
CA ALA A 360 9.34 11.58 -27.51
C ALA A 360 8.04 12.39 -27.60
N ASP A 361 6.92 11.73 -27.89
CA ASP A 361 5.60 12.37 -27.93
C ASP A 361 5.15 12.82 -26.53
N TYR A 362 5.43 12.03 -25.50
CA TYR A 362 5.11 12.38 -24.12
C TYR A 362 5.91 13.61 -23.67
N TRP A 363 7.19 13.72 -24.02
CA TRP A 363 7.99 14.91 -23.78
C TRP A 363 7.33 16.16 -24.37
N LEU A 364 7.02 16.12 -25.68
CA LEU A 364 6.50 17.27 -26.42
C LEU A 364 5.11 17.72 -25.91
N ASN A 365 4.26 16.77 -25.53
CA ASN A 365 2.86 17.05 -25.19
C ASN A 365 2.57 17.19 -23.69
N ARG A 366 3.52 16.80 -22.82
CA ARG A 366 3.31 16.73 -21.37
C ARG A 366 4.43 17.40 -20.59
N ILE A 367 5.66 16.90 -20.68
CA ILE A 367 6.80 17.38 -19.88
C ILE A 367 7.23 18.79 -20.29
N ALA A 368 7.50 19.03 -21.58
CA ALA A 368 7.98 20.35 -22.03
C ALA A 368 6.94 21.47 -21.78
N PRO A 369 5.62 21.26 -22.02
CA PRO A 369 4.60 22.22 -21.61
C PRO A 369 4.58 22.49 -20.10
N TYR A 370 4.71 21.44 -19.27
CA TYR A 370 4.79 21.60 -17.81
C TYR A 370 6.00 22.45 -17.41
N LEU A 371 7.19 22.16 -17.94
CA LEU A 371 8.41 22.92 -17.65
C LEU A 371 8.30 24.39 -18.07
N LYS A 372 7.61 24.69 -19.17
CA LYS A 372 7.45 26.06 -19.70
C LYS A 372 6.41 26.87 -18.94
N ALA A 373 5.36 26.23 -18.40
CA ALA A 373 4.19 26.93 -17.86
C ALA A 373 4.03 26.82 -16.34
N ILE A 374 4.64 25.83 -15.70
CA ILE A 374 4.38 25.45 -14.31
C ILE A 374 5.66 25.38 -13.47
N TRP A 375 6.73 24.79 -13.99
CA TRP A 375 8.00 24.70 -13.27
C TRP A 375 8.56 26.10 -12.94
N PRO A 376 9.15 26.32 -11.75
CA PRO A 376 9.63 27.65 -11.40
C PRO A 376 10.80 28.08 -12.31
N GLU A 377 10.77 29.33 -12.77
CA GLU A 377 11.77 29.85 -13.72
C GLU A 377 13.19 29.85 -13.13
N ASN A 378 13.31 30.16 -11.84
CA ASN A 378 14.60 30.28 -11.15
C ASN A 378 14.61 29.48 -9.84
N PRO A 379 15.79 28.99 -9.40
CA PRO A 379 15.97 28.28 -8.14
C PRO A 379 15.53 29.05 -6.88
N GLY A 380 15.44 30.38 -6.95
CA GLY A 380 15.07 31.19 -5.78
C GLY A 380 16.15 31.16 -4.69
N ASN A 381 15.73 31.06 -3.42
CA ASN A 381 16.62 31.11 -2.26
C ASN A 381 16.94 29.71 -1.70
N LEU A 382 17.28 28.75 -2.57
CA LEU A 382 17.71 27.42 -2.14
C LEU A 382 19.12 27.47 -1.53
N THR A 383 19.37 26.62 -0.53
CA THR A 383 20.74 26.34 -0.11
C THR A 383 21.49 25.58 -1.22
N PRO A 384 22.84 25.61 -1.24
CA PRO A 384 23.61 24.88 -2.25
C PRO A 384 23.27 23.39 -2.34
N ASP A 385 23.03 22.73 -1.20
CA ASP A 385 22.73 21.29 -1.16
C ASP A 385 21.32 21.01 -1.70
N GLU A 386 20.31 21.81 -1.31
CA GLU A 386 18.95 21.69 -1.85
C GLU A 386 18.90 21.94 -3.38
N HIS A 387 19.68 22.91 -3.86
CA HIS A 387 19.79 23.16 -5.30
C HIS A 387 20.49 21.99 -6.01
N ALA A 388 21.54 21.43 -5.44
CA ALA A 388 22.21 20.25 -5.99
C ALA A 388 21.27 19.04 -6.07
N ASP A 389 20.44 18.80 -5.04
CA ASP A 389 19.46 17.71 -5.02
C ASP A 389 18.39 17.84 -6.11
N ILE A 390 17.89 19.05 -6.35
CA ILE A 390 16.90 19.31 -7.41
C ILE A 390 17.56 19.25 -8.79
N SER A 391 18.77 19.81 -8.93
CA SER A 391 19.59 19.74 -10.14
C SER A 391 19.88 18.28 -10.53
N GLU A 392 20.05 17.40 -9.55
CA GLU A 392 20.25 15.97 -9.77
C GLU A 392 19.05 15.36 -10.53
N GLY A 393 17.83 15.57 -10.02
CA GLY A 393 16.63 15.06 -10.65
C GLY A 393 16.39 15.66 -12.04
N LEU A 394 16.66 16.96 -12.22
CA LEU A 394 16.55 17.64 -13.51
C LEU A 394 17.58 17.15 -14.53
N GLY A 395 18.81 16.86 -14.11
CA GLY A 395 19.81 16.28 -14.99
C GLY A 395 19.46 14.84 -15.41
N ARG A 396 18.85 14.04 -14.52
CA ARG A 396 18.26 12.74 -14.91
C ARG A 396 17.13 12.92 -15.91
N LEU A 397 16.31 13.96 -15.76
CA LEU A 397 15.23 14.27 -16.70
C LEU A 397 15.78 14.62 -18.08
N CYS A 398 16.85 15.41 -18.16
CA CYS A 398 17.56 15.68 -19.41
C CYS A 398 17.97 14.37 -20.09
N VAL A 399 18.72 13.51 -19.39
CA VAL A 399 19.19 12.22 -19.93
C VAL A 399 18.01 11.33 -20.35
N ALA A 400 16.95 11.27 -19.54
CA ALA A 400 15.76 10.48 -19.84
C ALA A 400 15.05 10.94 -21.12
N ALA A 401 15.08 12.23 -21.45
CA ALA A 401 14.44 12.81 -22.64
C ALA A 401 15.00 12.34 -23.99
N HIS A 402 16.16 11.67 -24.00
CA HIS A 402 16.76 10.98 -25.14
C HIS A 402 16.77 11.81 -26.44
N GLU A 403 15.85 11.59 -27.39
CA GLU A 403 15.77 12.35 -28.65
C GLU A 403 15.63 13.86 -28.42
N ASN A 404 14.95 14.23 -27.32
CA ASN A 404 14.67 15.60 -26.93
C ASN A 404 15.71 16.16 -25.94
N PHE A 405 16.82 15.45 -25.70
CA PHE A 405 17.89 15.87 -24.80
C PHE A 405 18.37 17.33 -25.04
N PRO A 406 18.58 17.81 -26.29
CA PRO A 406 18.98 19.19 -26.53
C PRO A 406 17.95 20.23 -26.04
N GLU A 407 16.65 19.97 -26.25
CA GLU A 407 15.59 20.86 -25.75
C GLU A 407 15.53 20.84 -24.23
N ALA A 408 15.59 19.64 -23.63
CA ALA A 408 15.60 19.47 -22.18
C ALA A 408 16.74 20.24 -21.52
N LEU A 409 17.96 20.08 -22.05
CA LEU A 409 19.15 20.77 -21.58
C LEU A 409 18.99 22.29 -21.68
N ASN A 410 18.39 22.78 -22.76
CA ASN A 410 18.18 24.22 -22.93
C ASN A 410 17.14 24.79 -21.95
N LEU A 411 16.04 24.07 -21.72
CA LEU A 411 14.99 24.49 -20.80
C LEU A 411 15.45 24.48 -19.33
N LEU A 412 16.34 23.55 -18.97
CA LEU A 412 16.75 23.32 -17.59
C LEU A 412 18.14 23.87 -17.26
N ARG A 413 18.82 24.51 -18.22
CA ARG A 413 20.22 24.95 -18.10
C ARG A 413 20.48 25.75 -16.82
N ASP A 414 19.61 26.69 -16.49
CA ASP A 414 19.78 27.61 -15.36
C ASP A 414 19.57 26.94 -14.00
N TRP A 415 18.99 25.75 -14.00
CA TRP A 415 18.83 24.92 -12.81
C TRP A 415 19.99 23.94 -12.60
N LEU A 416 20.76 23.63 -13.64
CA LEU A 416 21.84 22.64 -13.56
C LEU A 416 23.08 23.23 -12.87
N VAL A 417 23.43 22.65 -11.73
CA VAL A 417 24.63 22.97 -10.97
C VAL A 417 25.53 21.73 -10.83
N PRO A 418 26.83 21.93 -10.54
CA PRO A 418 27.75 20.82 -10.29
C PRO A 418 27.27 19.87 -9.18
N ILE A 419 27.44 18.58 -9.40
CA ILE A 419 27.17 17.52 -8.42
C ILE A 419 28.03 17.75 -7.17
N THR A 420 27.48 17.55 -5.97
CA THR A 420 28.20 17.64 -4.70
C THR A 420 28.61 16.25 -4.19
N ALA A 421 29.51 16.20 -3.21
CA ALA A 421 30.04 14.92 -2.68
C ALA A 421 28.98 14.03 -2.02
N ASP A 422 27.88 14.64 -1.56
CA ASP A 422 26.84 14.00 -0.77
C ASP A 422 25.67 13.46 -1.63
N VAL A 423 25.70 13.73 -2.94
CA VAL A 423 24.64 13.34 -3.89
C VAL A 423 25.12 12.20 -4.80
N PRO A 424 24.48 11.01 -4.79
CA PRO A 424 24.84 9.91 -5.68
C PRO A 424 24.70 10.28 -7.16
N SER A 425 25.80 10.17 -7.91
CA SER A 425 25.87 10.51 -9.34
C SER A 425 25.46 9.33 -10.23
N ASP A 426 24.16 9.03 -10.33
CA ASP A 426 23.68 8.09 -11.36
C ASP A 426 23.62 8.74 -12.75
N GLN A 427 23.53 10.08 -12.83
CA GLN A 427 23.37 10.81 -14.09
C GLN A 427 24.48 10.50 -15.11
N ILE A 428 25.74 10.42 -14.67
CA ILE A 428 26.88 10.11 -15.55
C ILE A 428 26.79 8.67 -16.05
N TYR A 429 26.40 7.74 -15.18
CA TYR A 429 26.18 6.35 -15.53
C TYR A 429 25.03 6.21 -16.53
N GLU A 430 23.88 6.83 -16.25
CA GLU A 430 22.71 6.83 -17.12
C GLU A 430 23.04 7.46 -18.49
N LEU A 431 23.78 8.58 -18.50
CA LEU A 431 24.21 9.24 -19.72
C LEU A 431 25.11 8.32 -20.56
N HIS A 432 26.09 7.67 -19.95
CA HIS A 432 26.94 6.69 -20.63
C HIS A 432 26.09 5.56 -21.26
N LYS A 433 25.09 5.05 -20.54
CA LYS A 433 24.20 3.99 -21.03
C LYS A 433 23.17 4.43 -22.06
N SER A 434 22.92 5.73 -22.20
CA SER A 434 21.90 6.29 -23.08
C SER A 434 22.31 6.47 -24.54
N GLU A 435 23.56 6.16 -24.91
CA GLU A 435 24.14 6.40 -26.26
C GLU A 435 24.20 7.87 -26.70
N LEU A 436 23.69 8.82 -25.90
CA LEU A 436 23.65 10.25 -26.19
C LEU A 436 25.03 10.86 -26.48
N CYS A 437 26.09 10.34 -25.86
CA CYS A 437 27.46 10.76 -26.12
C CYS A 437 27.87 10.60 -27.60
N GLY A 438 27.29 9.62 -28.31
CA GLY A 438 27.52 9.40 -29.73
C GLY A 438 26.49 10.11 -30.62
N ILE A 439 25.25 10.28 -30.16
CA ILE A 439 24.16 10.86 -30.96
C ILE A 439 24.17 12.40 -30.90
N LYS A 440 24.45 12.97 -29.73
CA LYS A 440 24.41 14.40 -29.40
C LYS A 440 25.70 14.84 -28.67
N PRO A 441 26.89 14.70 -29.30
CA PRO A 441 28.17 14.89 -28.63
C PRO A 441 28.39 16.31 -28.11
N ALA A 442 27.92 17.33 -28.83
CA ALA A 442 28.07 18.73 -28.42
C ALA A 442 27.27 19.02 -27.13
N GLU A 443 25.98 18.69 -27.15
CA GLU A 443 25.07 18.90 -26.02
C GLU A 443 25.45 18.04 -24.82
N THR A 444 25.96 16.83 -25.06
CA THR A 444 26.48 15.96 -24.00
C THR A 444 27.69 16.60 -23.32
N LEU A 445 28.61 17.18 -24.09
CA LEU A 445 29.76 17.90 -23.53
C LEU A 445 29.34 19.14 -22.76
N ASP A 446 28.36 19.90 -23.26
CA ASP A 446 27.72 21.01 -22.55
C ASP A 446 27.17 20.56 -21.20
N PHE A 447 26.36 19.50 -21.19
CA PHE A 447 25.73 18.96 -19.98
C PHE A 447 26.77 18.53 -18.95
N LEU A 448 27.75 17.70 -19.34
CA LEU A 448 28.85 17.28 -18.46
C LEU A 448 29.62 18.49 -17.90
N ALA A 449 29.80 19.54 -18.69
CA ALA A 449 30.48 20.75 -18.24
C ALA A 449 29.68 21.58 -17.23
N LEU A 450 28.35 21.46 -17.21
CA LEU A 450 27.47 22.10 -16.23
C LEU A 450 27.43 21.31 -14.91
N ILE A 451 27.34 19.99 -14.99
CA ILE A 451 27.12 19.14 -13.80
C ILE A 451 28.41 18.64 -13.13
N ILE A 452 29.59 18.88 -13.71
CA ILE A 452 30.88 18.45 -13.13
C ILE A 452 31.80 19.65 -12.87
N ASP A 453 32.23 19.79 -11.61
CA ASP A 453 33.31 20.68 -11.18
C ASP A 453 34.54 19.88 -10.71
N ALA A 454 35.71 20.51 -10.75
CA ALA A 454 36.98 19.93 -10.35
C ALA A 454 37.09 19.60 -8.85
N LYS A 455 36.16 20.11 -8.03
CA LYS A 455 36.15 19.94 -6.57
C LYS A 455 35.38 18.70 -6.10
N VAL A 456 34.78 17.92 -7.00
CA VAL A 456 33.88 16.81 -6.65
C VAL A 456 34.68 15.52 -6.38
N PRO A 457 34.69 14.97 -5.15
CA PRO A 457 35.54 13.83 -4.80
C PRO A 457 35.06 12.47 -5.35
N GLN A 458 33.76 12.32 -5.65
CA GLN A 458 33.08 11.04 -5.91
C GLN A 458 32.54 10.89 -7.35
N ILE A 459 33.22 11.49 -8.34
CA ILE A 459 32.85 11.32 -9.74
C ILE A 459 33.08 9.86 -10.15
N SER A 460 32.12 9.25 -10.87
CA SER A 460 32.35 7.96 -11.54
C SER A 460 33.34 8.13 -12.70
N LYS A 461 34.64 8.16 -12.37
CA LYS A 461 35.73 8.45 -13.30
C LYS A 461 35.71 7.57 -14.54
N GLY A 462 35.35 6.30 -14.37
CA GLY A 462 35.22 5.34 -15.47
C GLY A 462 34.16 5.77 -16.48
N HIS A 463 32.92 5.98 -16.02
CA HIS A 463 31.83 6.39 -16.92
C HIS A 463 32.04 7.78 -17.50
N LEU A 464 32.60 8.72 -16.74
CA LEU A 464 32.97 10.02 -17.30
C LEU A 464 33.98 9.87 -18.43
N LYS A 465 35.02 9.05 -18.25
CA LYS A 465 36.02 8.78 -19.29
C LYS A 465 35.39 8.17 -20.53
N ASP A 466 34.56 7.14 -20.35
CA ASP A 466 33.87 6.47 -21.45
C ASP A 466 32.99 7.45 -22.27
N CYS A 467 32.27 8.34 -21.59
CA CYS A 467 31.48 9.40 -22.23
C CYS A 467 32.37 10.35 -23.05
N LEU A 468 33.47 10.83 -22.48
CA LEU A 468 34.38 11.77 -23.13
C LEU A 468 35.08 11.14 -24.35
N GLU A 469 35.56 9.90 -24.22
CA GLU A 469 36.15 9.16 -25.32
C GLU A 469 35.15 8.92 -26.45
N MET A 470 33.89 8.61 -26.13
CA MET A 470 32.81 8.48 -27.11
C MET A 470 32.57 9.78 -27.88
N ILE A 471 32.52 10.92 -27.19
CA ILE A 471 32.30 12.25 -27.79
C ILE A 471 33.40 12.56 -28.81
N VAL A 472 34.67 12.41 -28.44
CA VAL A 472 35.80 12.69 -29.35
C VAL A 472 35.90 11.67 -30.47
N ARG A 473 35.54 10.40 -30.22
CA ARG A 473 35.50 9.38 -31.27
C ARG A 473 34.53 9.75 -32.39
N VAL A 474 33.38 10.33 -32.05
CA VAL A 474 32.37 10.75 -33.04
C VAL A 474 32.68 12.14 -33.63
N GLN A 475 33.19 13.06 -32.80
CA GLN A 475 33.52 14.43 -33.18
C GLN A 475 34.92 14.81 -32.68
N PRO A 476 35.99 14.46 -33.43
CA PRO A 476 37.38 14.67 -33.02
C PRO A 476 37.74 16.12 -32.70
N GLN A 477 37.03 17.09 -33.29
CA GLN A 477 37.25 18.52 -33.00
C GLN A 477 37.09 18.90 -31.53
N PHE A 478 36.35 18.10 -30.73
CA PHE A 478 36.19 18.36 -29.30
C PHE A 478 37.43 18.02 -28.47
N GLU A 479 38.42 17.31 -29.03
CA GLU A 479 39.69 17.06 -28.33
C GLU A 479 40.39 18.37 -27.94
N ASP A 480 40.20 19.41 -28.77
CA ASP A 480 40.75 20.74 -28.51
C ASP A 480 39.86 21.65 -27.66
N ASP A 481 38.62 21.25 -27.38
CA ASP A 481 37.64 22.04 -26.62
C ASP A 481 38.10 22.22 -25.16
N SER A 482 38.00 23.45 -24.66
CA SER A 482 38.39 23.80 -23.29
C SER A 482 37.64 22.99 -22.22
N ARG A 483 36.36 22.66 -22.46
CA ARG A 483 35.50 21.88 -21.56
C ARG A 483 35.95 20.43 -21.52
N TYR A 484 36.22 19.84 -22.69
CA TYR A 484 36.76 18.49 -22.79
C TYR A 484 38.10 18.38 -22.06
N LYS A 485 39.04 19.29 -22.36
CA LYS A 485 40.37 19.36 -21.71
C LYS A 485 40.29 19.52 -20.20
N ARG A 486 39.26 20.22 -19.69
CA ARG A 486 38.99 20.35 -18.25
C ARG A 486 38.49 19.02 -17.67
N LEU A 487 37.48 18.42 -18.28
CA LEU A 487 36.80 17.22 -17.76
C LEU A 487 37.69 15.97 -17.84
N ILE A 488 38.44 15.78 -18.93
CA ILE A 488 39.29 14.60 -19.10
C ILE A 488 40.40 14.51 -18.05
N LYS A 489 40.90 15.65 -17.55
CA LYS A 489 41.89 15.70 -16.46
C LYS A 489 41.35 15.15 -15.14
N LEU A 490 40.03 15.17 -14.94
CA LEU A 490 39.38 14.64 -13.74
C LEU A 490 39.27 13.10 -13.78
N THR A 491 39.47 12.49 -14.95
CA THR A 491 39.40 11.04 -15.14
C THR A 491 40.72 10.31 -14.88
N SER A 492 41.80 11.07 -14.63
CA SER A 492 43.15 10.54 -14.36
C SER A 492 43.31 9.93 -12.97
#